data_AF-A0A934BG95-F1
#
_entry.id   AF-A0A934BG95-F1
#
_cell.length_a   1.000
_cell.length_b   1.000
_cell.length_c   1.000
_cell.angle_alpha   90.00
_cell.angle_beta   90.00
_cell.angle_gamma   90.00
#
_symmetry.space_group_name_H-M   'P 1'
#
loop_
_entity.id
_entity.type
_entity.pdbx_description
1 polymer ?
#
loop_
_entity_poly.entity_id
_entity_poly.type
_entity_poly.pdbx_seq_one_letter_code
_entity_poly.pdbx_strand_id
1 'polypeptide(L)'
;KCREVLKNAEYVVSIELLCAAQAMDLFTNLKAGMGTMEAYRKIREHISHLENDRILSQDINAMYSLVHEGKILSSVESKIGLLN
;
A
#
# COMPACT_ATOMS: atom_id res chain seq x y z
N LYS A 1 3.00 -3.61 -25.09
CA LYS A 1 1.56 -3.82 -24.86
C LYS A 1 1.28 -4.52 -23.52
N CYS A 2 1.39 -5.85 -23.37
CA CYS A 2 1.02 -6.50 -22.09
C CYS A 2 1.84 -6.03 -20.87
N ARG A 3 3.16 -5.84 -21.00
CA ARG A 3 4.01 -5.32 -19.92
C ARG A 3 3.64 -3.89 -19.50
N GLU A 4 3.21 -3.05 -20.45
CA GLU A 4 2.79 -1.67 -20.15
C GLU A 4 1.45 -1.66 -19.43
N VAL A 5 0.52 -2.53 -19.85
CA VAL A 5 -0.77 -2.68 -19.17
C VAL A 5 -0.56 -3.16 -17.73
N LEU A 6 0.33 -4.14 -17.50
CA LEU A 6 0.67 -4.61 -16.16
C LEU A 6 1.25 -3.48 -15.29
N LYS A 7 2.24 -2.75 -15.82
CA LYS A 7 2.84 -1.62 -15.11
C LYS A 7 1.80 -0.56 -14.74
N ASN A 8 0.89 -0.23 -15.65
CA ASN A 8 -0.18 0.72 -15.36
C ASN A 8 -1.12 0.21 -14.26
N ALA A 9 -1.47 -1.08 -14.27
CA ALA A 9 -2.28 -1.69 -13.23
C ALA A 9 -1.58 -1.66 -11.86
N GLU A 10 -0.28 -1.93 -11.79
CA GLU A 10 0.50 -1.81 -10.55
C GLU A 10 0.47 -0.37 -10.00
N TYR A 11 0.58 0.65 -10.87
CA TYR A 11 0.43 2.05 -10.44
C TYR A 11 -0.97 2.36 -9.91
N VAL A 12 -2.03 1.86 -10.56
CA VAL A 12 -3.41 2.03 -10.07
C VAL A 12 -3.56 1.43 -8.68
N VAL A 13 -3.15 0.18 -8.50
CA VAL A 13 -3.21 -0.51 -7.19
C VAL A 13 -2.38 0.22 -6.14
N SER A 14 -1.23 0.77 -6.53
CA SER A 14 -0.39 1.57 -5.62
C SER A 14 -1.09 2.83 -5.13
N ILE A 15 -1.74 3.56 -6.03
CA ILE A 15 -2.51 4.76 -5.66
C ILE A 15 -3.67 4.39 -4.74
N GLU A 16 -4.39 3.30 -5.04
CA GLU A 16 -5.48 2.80 -4.19
C GLU A 16 -4.99 2.44 -2.78
N LEU A 17 -3.85 1.74 -2.65
CA LEU A 17 -3.26 1.39 -1.36
C LEU A 17 -2.83 2.62 -0.55
N LEU A 18 -2.28 3.65 -1.21
CA LEU A 18 -1.96 4.93 -0.57
C LEU A 18 -3.22 5.62 -0.02
N CYS A 19 -4.27 5.70 -0.84
CA CYS A 19 -5.55 6.27 -0.44
C CYS A 19 -6.17 5.49 0.72
N ALA A 20 -6.12 4.15 0.67
CA ALA A 20 -6.63 3.29 1.74
C ALA A 20 -5.86 3.49 3.04
N ALA A 21 -4.54 3.55 3.00
CA ALA A 21 -3.73 3.82 4.19
C ALA A 21 -4.01 5.20 4.77
N GLN A 22 -4.16 6.22 3.91
CA GLN A 22 -4.52 7.58 4.36
C GLN A 22 -5.91 7.61 4.98
N ALA A 23 -6.89 6.92 4.39
CA ALA A 23 -8.22 6.79 4.97
C ALA A 23 -8.15 6.14 6.36
N MET A 24 -7.34 5.10 6.54
CA MET A 24 -7.14 4.47 7.85
C MET A 24 -6.55 5.43 8.89
N ASP A 25 -5.63 6.32 8.52
CA ASP A 25 -5.10 7.33 9.45
C ASP A 25 -6.20 8.31 9.92
N LEU A 26 -7.10 8.68 9.01
CA LEU A 26 -8.18 9.64 9.27
C LEU A 26 -9.33 9.02 10.09
N PHE A 27 -9.46 7.69 10.09
CA PHE A 27 -10.49 6.96 10.83
C PHE A 27 -9.92 6.30 12.10
N THR A 28 -9.98 7.02 13.23
CA THR A 28 -9.40 6.58 14.51
C THR A 28 -10.05 5.36 15.17
N ASN A 29 -11.26 4.97 14.75
CA ASN A 29 -12.03 3.86 15.34
C ASN A 29 -12.15 2.62 14.44
N LEU A 30 -11.42 2.55 13.33
CA LEU A 30 -11.51 1.43 12.40
C LEU A 30 -10.79 0.18 12.97
N LYS A 31 -11.55 -0.91 13.21
CA LYS A 31 -10.96 -2.23 13.50
C LYS A 31 -10.80 -3.03 12.21
N ALA A 32 -9.68 -2.81 11.51
CA ALA A 32 -9.34 -3.61 10.33
C ALA A 32 -8.89 -5.03 10.72
N GLY A 33 -9.03 -5.98 9.79
CA GLY A 33 -8.55 -7.35 9.97
C GLY A 33 -7.02 -7.42 10.08
N MET A 34 -6.48 -8.55 10.57
CA MET A 34 -5.04 -8.72 10.80
C MET A 34 -4.18 -8.47 9.55
N GLY A 35 -4.60 -9.01 8.39
CA GLY A 35 -3.89 -8.81 7.12
C GLY A 35 -3.92 -7.36 6.66
N THR A 36 -5.08 -6.71 6.74
CA THR A 36 -5.23 -5.28 6.39
C THR A 36 -4.37 -4.40 7.29
N MET A 37 -4.34 -4.68 8.60
CA MET A 37 -3.52 -3.93 9.54
C MET A 37 -2.02 -4.12 9.27
N GLU A 38 -1.60 -5.33 8.90
CA GLU A 38 -0.22 -5.59 8.50
C GLU A 38 0.16 -4.84 7.22
N ALA A 39 -0.70 -4.86 6.19
CA ALA A 39 -0.49 -4.08 4.98
C ALA A 39 -0.37 -2.58 5.28
N TYR A 40 -1.28 -2.04 6.09
CA TYR A 40 -1.24 -0.64 6.53
C TYR A 40 0.08 -0.30 7.26
N ARG A 41 0.51 -1.13 8.22
CA ARG A 41 1.77 -0.92 8.93
C ARG A 41 2.96 -0.94 7.96
N LYS A 42 3.01 -1.91 7.04
CA LYS A 42 4.08 -2.00 6.04
C LYS A 42 4.14 -0.77 5.14
N ILE A 43 2.99 -0.22 4.75
CA ILE A 43 2.93 1.04 4.00
C ILE A 43 3.49 2.19 4.84
N ARG A 44 3.05 2.33 6.10
CA ARG A 44 3.48 3.42 7.00
C ARG A 44 4.94 3.35 7.44
N GLU A 45 5.56 2.18 7.39
CA GLU A 45 7.01 2.03 7.54
C GLU A 45 7.81 2.70 6.42
N HIS A 46 7.24 2.84 5.23
CA HIS A 46 7.93 3.35 4.04
C HIS A 46 7.43 4.73 3.60
N ILE A 47 6.15 5.02 3.85
CA ILE A 47 5.46 6.20 3.36
C ILE A 47 4.66 6.79 4.51
N SER A 48 5.12 7.93 5.02
CA SER A 48 4.50 8.62 6.15
C SER A 48 3.08 9.07 5.83
N HIS A 49 2.26 9.27 6.86
CA HIS A 49 0.96 9.91 6.74
C HIS A 49 1.09 11.27 6.04
N LEU A 50 0.14 11.61 5.17
CA LEU A 50 0.11 12.90 4.49
C LEU A 50 -0.56 13.93 5.40
N GLU A 51 0.23 14.63 6.22
CA GLU A 51 -0.25 15.69 7.12
C GLU A 51 -0.36 17.05 6.41
N ASN A 52 0.62 17.35 5.57
CA ASN A 52 0.71 18.59 4.80
C ASN A 52 0.96 18.24 3.34
N ASP A 53 0.62 19.16 2.44
CA ASP A 53 0.86 18.99 1.01
C ASP A 53 2.34 18.72 0.72
N ARG A 54 2.58 17.69 -0.10
CA ARG A 54 3.91 17.31 -0.58
C ARG A 54 3.83 16.73 -1.98
N ILE A 55 4.99 16.49 -2.58
CA ILE A 55 5.10 15.92 -3.92
C ILE A 55 4.67 14.44 -3.91
N LEU A 56 3.43 14.18 -4.31
CA LEU A 56 2.84 12.83 -4.30
C LEU A 56 3.52 11.84 -5.25
N SER A 57 4.22 12.30 -6.29
CA SER A 57 4.91 11.38 -7.21
C SER A 57 6.00 10.57 -6.51
N GLN A 58 6.59 11.10 -5.42
CA GLN A 58 7.56 10.36 -4.61
C GLN A 58 6.90 9.21 -3.86
N ASP A 59 5.77 9.49 -3.21
CA ASP A 59 4.98 8.48 -2.50
C ASP A 59 4.43 7.41 -3.44
N ILE A 60 3.90 7.82 -4.60
CA ILE A 60 3.37 6.90 -5.62
C ILE A 60 4.47 5.96 -6.12
N ASN A 61 5.68 6.47 -6.38
CA ASN A 61 6.79 5.63 -6.83
C ASN A 61 7.31 4.70 -5.71
N ALA A 62 7.33 5.15 -4.47
CA ALA A 62 7.64 4.29 -3.32
C ALA A 62 6.61 3.17 -3.19
N MET A 63 5.32 3.49 -3.30
CA MET A 63 4.24 2.51 -3.21
C MET A 63 4.28 1.51 -4.39
N TYR A 64 4.52 2.00 -5.60
CA TYR A 64 4.75 1.17 -6.78
C TYR A 64 5.87 0.16 -6.53
N SER A 65 6.98 0.59 -5.94
CA SER A 65 8.10 -0.32 -5.64
C SER A 65 7.69 -1.42 -4.64
N LEU A 66 6.89 -1.08 -3.62
CA LEU A 66 6.38 -2.07 -2.65
C LEU A 66 5.43 -3.09 -3.30
N VAL A 67 4.58 -2.65 -4.23
CA VAL A 67 3.66 -3.53 -4.98
C VAL A 67 4.45 -4.41 -5.94
N HIS A 68 5.32 -3.82 -6.76
CA HIS A 68 6.10 -4.51 -7.78
C HIS A 68 7.05 -5.57 -7.20
N GLU A 69 7.65 -5.27 -6.04
CA GLU A 69 8.52 -6.21 -5.32
C GLU A 69 7.74 -7.24 -4.49
N GLY A 70 6.41 -7.18 -4.47
CA GLY A 70 5.57 -8.09 -3.69
C GLY A 70 5.75 -7.96 -2.17
N LYS A 71 6.28 -6.83 -1.69
CA LYS A 71 6.58 -6.60 -0.27
C LYS A 71 5.32 -6.56 0.59
N ILE A 72 4.23 -6.00 0.05
CA ILE A 72 2.93 -5.97 0.74
C ILE A 72 2.39 -7.39 0.91
N LEU A 73 2.35 -8.16 -0.18
CA LEU A 73 1.87 -9.54 -0.18
C LEU A 73 2.68 -10.40 0.80
N SER A 74 4.01 -10.37 0.68
CA SER A 74 4.92 -11.11 1.56
C SER A 74 4.72 -10.78 3.05
N SER A 75 4.51 -9.49 3.38
CA SER A 75 4.27 -9.07 4.77
C SER A 75 2.96 -9.63 5.31
N VAL A 76 1.89 -9.53 4.51
CA VAL A 76 0.56 -10.02 4.88
C VAL A 76 0.59 -11.54 5.05
N GLU A 77 1.14 -12.28 4.10
CA GLU A 77 1.21 -13.74 4.17
C GLU A 77 2.04 -14.24 5.34
N SER A 78 3.14 -13.56 5.66
CA SER A 78 3.92 -13.84 6.88
C SER A 78 3.09 -13.68 8.15
N LYS A 79 2.10 -12.78 8.14
CA LYS A 79 1.25 -12.51 9.31
C LYS A 79 0.03 -13.42 9.42
N ILE A 80 -0.64 -13.76 8.32
CA ILE A 80 -1.93 -14.47 8.33
C ILE A 80 -1.90 -15.85 7.66
N GLY A 81 -0.74 -16.28 7.15
CA GLY A 81 -0.60 -17.46 6.29
C GLY A 81 -0.74 -17.13 4.81
N LEU A 82 -0.38 -18.09 3.96
CA LEU A 82 -0.42 -17.95 2.50
C LEU A 82 -1.84 -17.63 2.02
N LEU A 83 -1.93 -16.72 1.05
CA LEU A 83 -3.17 -16.40 0.37
C LEU A 83 -3.31 -17.34 -0.84
N ASN A 84 -4.45 -18.02 -0.95
CA ASN A 84 -4.74 -18.97 -2.04
C ASN A 84 -5.24 -18.27 -3.30
#